data_AF-A0A956PJ42-F1
#
_entry.id   AF-A0A956PJ42-F1
#
_cell.length_a   1.000
_cell.length_b   1.000
_cell.length_c   1.000
_cell.angle_alpha   90.00
_cell.angle_beta   90.00
_cell.angle_gamma   90.00
#
_symmetry.space_group_name_H-M   'P 1'
#
loop_
_entity.id
_entity.type
_entity.pdbx_description
1 polymer ?
#
loop_
_entity_poly.entity_id
_entity_poly.type
_entity_poly.pdbx_seq_one_letter_code
_entity_poly.pdbx_strand_id
1 'polypeptide(L)'
;MEVTLKEAATLCKKSEKTLRRKIEAGLLDGRKEPLEFGGFMWMIDVASLDELYPGSRPSNLPQVYDAPEPPQVRLKNRPEDETSKEVRAVVHREPDYDEEDDDEDGEEWNARQSFFDYILDENRNLKYELKDREAHILALNERTFALERALGEQEGTSTTQARVLEWFQSQEAIREQSRQETEQKLLNAAPEEVKKVGFPWSAALAGAGVMMLFTLILISTGILSPV
;
A
#
# COMPACT_ATOMS: atom_id res chain seq x y z
N MET A 1 26.31 -15.40 -20.58
CA MET A 1 26.11 -13.95 -20.30
C MET A 1 24.65 -13.72 -20.51
N GLU A 2 23.94 -13.02 -19.63
CA GLU A 2 22.50 -12.91 -19.75
C GLU A 2 22.05 -11.50 -20.06
N VAL A 3 21.03 -11.39 -20.90
CA VAL A 3 20.40 -10.14 -21.31
C VAL A 3 18.92 -10.19 -20.99
N THR A 4 18.31 -9.03 -20.77
CA THR A 4 16.87 -8.97 -20.53
C THR A 4 16.10 -9.33 -21.80
N LEU A 5 14.86 -9.84 -21.66
CA LEU A 5 13.99 -10.15 -22.81
C LEU A 5 13.81 -8.95 -23.77
N LYS A 6 13.77 -7.74 -23.22
CA LYS A 6 13.64 -6.50 -24.00
C LYS A 6 14.90 -6.20 -24.81
N GLU A 7 16.08 -6.39 -24.23
CA GLU A 7 17.35 -6.23 -24.93
C GLU A 7 17.59 -7.34 -25.96
N ALA A 8 17.20 -8.57 -25.66
CA ALA A 8 17.25 -9.66 -26.64
C ALA A 8 16.38 -9.35 -27.85
N ALA A 9 15.17 -8.80 -27.63
CA ALA A 9 14.25 -8.40 -28.71
C ALA A 9 14.85 -7.35 -29.64
N THR A 10 15.57 -6.36 -29.08
CA THR A 10 16.26 -5.34 -29.88
C THR A 10 17.46 -5.91 -30.62
N LEU A 11 18.24 -6.80 -29.99
CA LEU A 11 19.42 -7.43 -30.59
C LEU A 11 19.07 -8.33 -31.78
N CYS A 12 18.03 -9.16 -31.66
CA CYS A 12 17.65 -10.10 -32.72
C CYS A 12 16.60 -9.53 -33.70
N LYS A 13 16.16 -8.27 -33.51
CA LYS A 13 15.07 -7.62 -34.27
C LYS A 13 13.79 -8.48 -34.32
N LYS A 14 13.41 -9.09 -33.20
CA LYS A 14 12.15 -9.85 -33.04
C LYS A 14 11.31 -9.27 -31.92
N SER A 15 10.01 -9.57 -31.93
CA SER A 15 9.12 -9.15 -30.84
C SER A 15 9.35 -9.99 -29.57
N GLU A 16 9.12 -9.39 -28.41
CA GLU A 16 9.20 -10.09 -27.12
C GLU A 16 8.25 -11.30 -27.06
N LYS A 17 7.08 -11.22 -27.71
CA LYS A 17 6.11 -12.33 -27.80
C LYS A 17 6.71 -13.54 -28.51
N THR A 18 7.46 -13.31 -29.59
CA THR A 18 8.14 -14.38 -30.33
C THR A 18 9.23 -15.02 -29.48
N LEU A 19 10.04 -14.22 -28.78
CA LEU A 19 11.09 -14.74 -27.90
C LEU A 19 10.50 -15.52 -26.71
N ARG A 20 9.40 -15.07 -26.10
CA ARG A 20 8.70 -15.82 -25.04
C ARG A 20 8.23 -17.19 -25.51
N ARG A 21 7.62 -17.28 -26.70
CA ARG A 21 7.22 -18.57 -27.27
C ARG A 21 8.42 -19.49 -27.49
N LYS A 22 9.59 -18.95 -27.83
CA LYS A 22 10.82 -19.74 -28.01
C LYS A 22 11.39 -20.25 -26.69
N ILE A 23 11.27 -19.47 -25.62
CA ILE A 23 11.60 -19.91 -24.26
C ILE A 23 10.62 -21.01 -23.80
N GLU A 24 9.32 -20.81 -24.00
CA GLU A 24 8.29 -21.80 -23.66
C GLU A 24 8.44 -23.10 -24.46
N ALA A 25 8.91 -23.01 -25.70
CA ALA A 25 9.22 -24.15 -26.55
C ALA A 25 10.57 -24.83 -26.23
N GLY A 26 11.33 -24.30 -25.26
CA GLY A 26 12.65 -24.83 -24.88
C GLY A 26 13.74 -24.64 -25.94
N LEU A 27 13.53 -23.71 -26.88
CA LEU A 27 14.49 -23.35 -27.94
C LEU A 27 15.42 -22.21 -27.54
N LEU A 28 15.09 -21.48 -26.48
CA LEU A 28 15.92 -20.45 -25.87
C LEU A 28 16.01 -20.71 -24.37
N ASP A 29 17.22 -20.62 -23.84
CA ASP A 29 17.45 -20.75 -22.41
C ASP A 29 17.14 -19.41 -21.73
N GLY A 30 16.00 -19.38 -21.04
CA GLY A 30 15.52 -18.23 -20.31
C GLY A 30 15.22 -18.55 -18.84
N ARG A 31 15.69 -17.72 -17.92
CA ARG A 31 15.37 -17.78 -16.49
C ARG A 31 14.49 -16.61 -16.05
N LYS A 32 13.62 -16.84 -15.07
CA LYS A 32 12.83 -15.78 -14.42
C LYS A 32 13.59 -15.26 -13.21
N GLU A 33 13.95 -14.00 -13.24
CA GLU A 33 14.59 -13.31 -12.12
C GLU A 33 13.53 -12.50 -11.34
N PRO A 34 13.31 -12.77 -10.04
CA PRO A 34 12.35 -12.04 -9.24
C PRO A 34 12.81 -10.60 -9.00
N LEU A 35 11.89 -9.64 -9.08
CA LEU A 35 12.15 -8.23 -8.83
C LEU A 35 11.81 -7.85 -7.38
N GLU A 36 12.60 -6.98 -6.76
CA GLU A 36 12.45 -6.56 -5.34
C GLU A 36 11.08 -5.94 -5.02
N PHE A 37 10.44 -5.30 -6.00
CA PHE A 37 9.13 -4.65 -5.86
C PHE A 37 7.95 -5.53 -6.30
N GLY A 38 8.19 -6.83 -6.48
CA GLY A 38 7.22 -7.77 -7.02
C GLY A 38 7.30 -7.87 -8.54
N GLY A 39 6.96 -9.05 -9.06
CA GLY A 39 7.07 -9.39 -10.49
C GLY A 39 8.35 -10.17 -10.83
N PHE A 40 8.53 -10.46 -12.12
CA PHE A 40 9.68 -11.19 -12.64
C PHE A 40 10.14 -10.59 -13.96
N MET A 41 11.44 -10.65 -14.19
CA MET A 41 12.09 -10.29 -15.44
C MET A 41 12.63 -11.56 -16.10
N TRP A 42 12.44 -11.69 -17.40
CA TRP A 42 13.04 -12.78 -18.16
C TRP A 42 14.47 -12.42 -18.54
N MET A 43 15.40 -13.25 -18.11
CA MET A 43 16.81 -13.18 -18.46
C MET A 43 17.11 -14.31 -19.45
N ILE A 44 17.74 -13.99 -20.57
CA ILE A 44 18.02 -14.92 -21.67
C ILE A 44 19.52 -15.07 -21.79
N ASP A 45 20.00 -16.32 -21.90
CA ASP A 45 21.42 -16.54 -22.14
C ASP A 45 21.79 -16.19 -23.59
N VAL A 46 22.81 -15.35 -23.73
CA VAL A 46 23.27 -14.78 -25.00
C VAL A 46 23.82 -15.87 -25.93
N ALA A 47 24.35 -16.98 -25.41
CA ALA A 47 24.83 -18.07 -26.26
C ALA A 47 23.66 -18.78 -26.97
N SER A 48 22.62 -19.14 -26.22
CA SER A 48 21.39 -19.72 -26.79
C SER A 48 20.71 -18.77 -27.79
N LEU A 49 20.76 -17.46 -27.53
CA LEU A 49 20.21 -16.44 -28.42
C LEU A 49 20.99 -16.32 -29.73
N ASP A 50 22.32 -16.41 -29.68
CA ASP A 50 23.20 -16.33 -30.85
C ASP A 50 23.16 -17.61 -31.70
N GLU A 51 22.99 -18.78 -31.07
CA GLU A 51 22.76 -20.04 -31.77
C GLU A 51 21.47 -19.99 -32.61
N LEU A 52 20.39 -19.41 -32.06
CA LEU A 52 19.12 -19.30 -32.74
C LEU A 52 19.06 -18.11 -33.73
N TYR A 53 19.77 -17.03 -33.42
CA TYR A 53 19.83 -15.80 -34.20
C TYR A 53 21.27 -15.28 -34.32
N PRO A 54 22.05 -15.80 -35.29
CA PRO A 54 23.44 -15.39 -35.49
C PRO A 54 23.58 -13.88 -35.70
N GLY A 55 24.48 -13.24 -34.95
CA GLY A 55 24.70 -11.78 -35.02
C GLY A 55 23.87 -10.99 -34.02
N SER A 56 23.13 -11.65 -33.13
CA SER A 56 22.42 -11.04 -32.00
C SER A 56 23.32 -10.79 -30.79
N ARG A 57 24.64 -10.95 -30.92
CA ARG A 57 25.59 -10.67 -29.83
C ARG A 57 25.64 -9.18 -29.51
N PRO A 58 25.62 -8.80 -28.23
CA PRO A 58 25.91 -7.43 -27.82
C PRO A 58 27.29 -7.01 -28.32
N SER A 59 27.40 -5.80 -28.88
CA SER A 59 28.62 -5.24 -29.48
C SER A 59 29.82 -5.13 -28.53
N ASN A 60 29.63 -5.38 -27.23
CA ASN A 60 30.64 -5.27 -26.18
C ASN A 60 31.39 -6.58 -25.89
N LEU A 61 31.07 -7.67 -26.58
CA LEU A 61 31.79 -8.94 -26.51
C LEU A 61 32.79 -9.04 -27.68
N PRO A 62 33.99 -9.61 -27.48
CA PRO A 62 34.88 -9.94 -28.59
C PRO A 62 34.13 -10.83 -29.59
N GLN A 63 33.98 -10.34 -30.82
CA GLN A 63 33.47 -11.14 -31.92
C GLN A 63 34.52 -12.20 -32.23
N VAL A 64 34.35 -13.40 -31.68
CA VAL A 64 35.15 -14.56 -32.08
C VAL A 64 34.60 -15.02 -33.43
N TYR A 65 35.12 -14.43 -34.50
CA TYR A 65 34.94 -14.98 -35.84
C TYR A 65 35.87 -16.18 -35.97
N ASP A 66 35.31 -17.40 -35.92
CA ASP A 66 35.93 -18.55 -36.58
C ASP A 66 35.63 -18.46 -38.08
N ALA A 67 36.19 -17.45 -38.74
CA ALA A 67 36.21 -17.38 -40.20
C ALA A 67 37.56 -17.94 -40.68
N PRO A 68 37.58 -18.91 -41.62
CA PRO A 68 38.82 -19.29 -42.29
C PRO A 68 39.43 -18.04 -42.94
N GLU A 69 40.74 -17.82 -42.77
CA GLU A 69 41.46 -16.66 -43.32
C GLU A 69 41.09 -16.42 -44.79
N PRO A 70 40.51 -15.26 -45.15
CA PRO A 70 40.32 -14.92 -46.54
C PRO A 70 41.69 -14.62 -47.18
N PRO A 71 41.93 -15.05 -48.43
CA PRO A 71 43.20 -14.83 -49.10
C PRO A 71 43.52 -13.34 -49.19
N GLN A 72 44.72 -12.97 -48.73
CA GLN A 72 45.22 -11.60 -48.72
C GLN A 72 45.33 -11.03 -50.14
N VAL A 73 44.30 -10.33 -50.61
CA VAL A 73 44.43 -9.48 -51.79
C VAL A 73 44.86 -8.09 -51.34
N ARG A 74 46.16 -7.81 -51.51
CA ARG A 74 46.76 -6.49 -51.29
C ARG A 74 46.15 -5.47 -52.27
N LEU A 75 45.27 -4.60 -51.79
CA LEU A 75 44.91 -3.38 -52.50
C LEU A 75 45.55 -2.19 -51.80
N LYS A 76 46.64 -1.72 -52.42
CA LYS A 76 47.24 -0.41 -52.17
C LYS A 76 46.20 0.65 -52.53
N ASN A 77 45.88 1.53 -51.58
CA ASN A 77 45.70 2.98 -51.72
C ASN A 77 44.76 3.50 -50.60
N ARG A 78 45.37 4.26 -49.68
CA ARG A 78 44.77 5.10 -48.62
C ARG A 78 44.67 6.56 -49.17
N PRO A 79 43.68 7.39 -48.80
CA PRO A 79 43.76 8.28 -47.61
C PRO A 79 42.46 8.27 -46.77
N GLU A 80 42.50 8.19 -45.43
CA GLU A 80 42.56 9.29 -44.42
C GLU A 80 41.62 10.46 -44.74
N ASP A 81 40.41 10.45 -44.17
CA ASP A 81 39.99 11.07 -42.90
C ASP A 81 39.67 12.56 -43.06
N GLU A 82 38.41 12.92 -42.72
CA GLU A 82 37.99 14.14 -42.00
C GLU A 82 36.60 14.68 -42.40
N THR A 83 35.75 14.78 -41.37
CA THR A 83 34.77 15.84 -41.10
C THR A 83 33.37 15.82 -41.75
N SER A 84 32.40 15.56 -40.87
CA SER A 84 31.24 16.42 -40.60
C SER A 84 30.36 16.84 -41.78
N LYS A 85 29.23 16.15 -41.96
CA LYS A 85 28.02 16.72 -42.57
C LYS A 85 26.76 15.97 -42.15
N GLU A 86 26.02 16.62 -41.25
CA GLU A 86 24.58 16.87 -41.34
C GLU A 86 23.68 15.67 -41.69
N VAL A 87 22.98 15.15 -40.67
CA VAL A 87 21.92 14.14 -40.79
C VAL A 87 20.76 14.72 -41.59
N ARG A 88 20.77 14.50 -42.92
CA ARG A 88 19.61 14.70 -43.78
C ARG A 88 18.75 13.44 -43.70
N ALA A 89 17.51 13.57 -43.23
CA ALA A 89 16.53 12.51 -43.22
C ALA A 89 16.36 11.94 -44.65
N VAL A 90 16.91 10.75 -44.89
CA VAL A 90 16.64 9.96 -46.09
C VAL A 90 15.35 9.20 -45.82
N VAL A 91 14.27 9.64 -46.44
CA VAL A 91 13.05 8.84 -46.57
C VAL A 91 13.44 7.63 -47.42
N HIS A 92 13.61 6.48 -46.78
CA HIS A 92 13.75 5.22 -47.48
C HIS A 92 12.41 4.93 -48.17
N ARG A 93 12.44 4.97 -49.50
CA ARG A 93 11.39 4.46 -50.37
C ARG A 93 11.30 2.95 -50.12
N GLU A 94 10.13 2.47 -49.73
CA GLU A 94 9.84 1.04 -49.59
C GLU A 94 10.09 0.33 -50.93
N PRO A 95 10.59 -0.91 -50.94
CA PRO A 95 10.67 -1.70 -52.16
C PRO A 95 9.25 -2.03 -52.64
N ASP A 96 9.00 -1.80 -53.93
CA ASP A 96 7.77 -2.22 -54.61
C ASP A 96 7.65 -3.75 -54.46
N TYR A 97 6.71 -4.20 -53.64
CA TYR A 97 6.26 -5.60 -53.64
C TYR A 97 5.22 -5.71 -54.75
N ASP A 98 5.41 -6.68 -55.64
CA ASP A 98 4.42 -7.06 -56.63
C ASP A 98 3.11 -7.42 -55.90
N GLU A 99 2.04 -6.66 -56.15
CA GLU A 99 0.67 -6.94 -55.71
C GLU A 99 0.19 -8.18 -56.48
N GLU A 100 0.34 -9.36 -55.89
CA GLU A 100 -0.58 -10.47 -56.17
C GLU A 100 -1.86 -10.21 -55.36
N ASP A 101 -2.97 -10.00 -56.07
CA ASP A 101 -4.32 -9.89 -55.52
C ASP A 101 -4.62 -11.08 -54.60
N ASP A 102 -4.52 -10.86 -53.29
CA ASP A 102 -4.97 -11.79 -52.25
C ASP A 102 -6.17 -11.14 -51.54
N ASP A 103 -7.37 -11.43 -52.05
CA ASP A 103 -8.66 -11.02 -51.47
C ASP A 103 -8.92 -11.64 -50.05
N GLU A 104 -7.94 -12.33 -49.45
CA GLU A 104 -8.01 -12.91 -48.09
C GLU A 104 -7.65 -11.91 -46.97
N ASP A 105 -6.95 -10.79 -47.25
CA ASP A 105 -6.49 -9.85 -46.21
C ASP A 105 -7.60 -8.98 -45.60
N GLY A 106 -8.76 -8.87 -46.25
CA GLY A 106 -9.90 -8.09 -45.78
C GLY A 106 -10.58 -8.69 -44.54
N GLU A 107 -10.62 -10.02 -44.43
CA GLU A 107 -11.19 -10.71 -43.27
C GLU A 107 -10.25 -10.70 -42.07
N GLU A 108 -8.93 -10.85 -42.28
CA GLU A 108 -7.95 -10.82 -41.20
C GLU A 108 -7.81 -9.41 -40.59
N TRP A 109 -7.87 -8.35 -41.41
CA TRP A 109 -7.88 -6.98 -40.91
C TRP A 109 -9.10 -6.71 -40.01
N ASN A 110 -10.27 -7.19 -40.41
CA ASN A 110 -11.51 -7.03 -39.65
C ASN A 110 -11.48 -7.84 -38.33
N ALA A 111 -10.91 -9.04 -38.36
CA ALA A 111 -10.70 -9.86 -37.15
C ALA A 111 -9.66 -9.23 -36.19
N ARG A 112 -8.57 -8.66 -36.72
CA ARG A 112 -7.58 -7.94 -35.92
C ARG A 112 -8.17 -6.68 -35.30
N GLN A 113 -8.96 -5.91 -36.05
CA GLN A 113 -9.61 -4.70 -35.55
C GLN A 113 -10.67 -5.03 -34.47
N SER A 114 -11.47 -6.07 -34.69
CA SER A 114 -12.40 -6.59 -33.68
C SER A 114 -11.71 -7.10 -32.41
N PHE A 115 -10.52 -7.70 -32.53
CA PHE A 115 -9.71 -8.11 -31.38
C PHE A 115 -9.16 -6.92 -30.59
N PHE A 116 -8.71 -5.86 -31.28
CA PHE A 116 -8.28 -4.63 -30.61
C PHE A 116 -9.45 -3.93 -29.91
N ASP A 117 -10.62 -3.86 -30.54
CA ASP A 117 -11.82 -3.30 -29.93
C ASP A 117 -12.24 -4.09 -28.69
N TYR A 118 -12.21 -5.43 -28.74
CA TYR A 118 -12.44 -6.28 -27.57
C TYR A 118 -11.44 -6.00 -26.44
N ILE A 119 -10.14 -5.89 -26.75
CA ILE A 119 -9.13 -5.58 -25.73
C ILE A 119 -9.39 -4.20 -25.12
N LEU A 120 -9.73 -3.20 -25.92
CA LEU A 120 -9.98 -1.85 -25.43
C LEU A 120 -11.23 -1.79 -24.55
N ASP A 121 -12.30 -2.46 -24.94
CA ASP A 121 -13.53 -2.56 -24.15
C ASP A 121 -13.30 -3.34 -22.85
N GLU A 122 -12.58 -4.46 -22.90
CA GLU A 122 -12.21 -5.22 -21.70
C GLU A 122 -11.35 -4.36 -20.77
N ASN A 123 -10.38 -3.62 -21.30
CA ASN A 123 -9.56 -2.70 -20.50
C ASN A 123 -10.41 -1.60 -19.86
N ARG A 124 -11.43 -1.10 -20.57
CA ARG A 124 -12.36 -0.10 -20.07
C ARG A 124 -13.22 -0.67 -18.95
N ASN A 125 -13.74 -1.89 -19.12
CA ASN A 125 -14.49 -2.60 -18.09
C ASN A 125 -13.64 -2.84 -16.83
N LEU A 126 -12.42 -3.35 -16.99
CA LEU A 126 -11.50 -3.57 -15.88
C LEU A 126 -11.17 -2.25 -15.13
N LYS A 127 -11.06 -1.13 -15.84
CA LYS A 127 -10.89 0.19 -15.21
C LYS A 127 -12.13 0.61 -14.42
N TYR A 128 -13.34 0.31 -14.89
CA TYR A 128 -14.56 0.58 -14.14
C TYR A 128 -14.66 -0.31 -12.90
N GLU A 129 -14.36 -1.60 -13.01
CA GLU A 129 -14.34 -2.51 -11.86
C GLU A 129 -13.30 -2.09 -10.82
N LEU A 130 -12.12 -1.65 -11.24
CA LEU A 130 -11.10 -1.13 -10.32
C LEU A 130 -11.61 0.10 -9.56
N LYS A 131 -12.21 1.07 -10.27
CA LYS A 131 -12.80 2.25 -9.64
C LYS A 131 -13.92 1.90 -8.65
N ASP A 132 -14.76 0.93 -8.99
CA ASP A 132 -15.84 0.47 -8.12
C ASP A 132 -15.29 -0.21 -6.86
N ARG A 133 -14.26 -1.06 -7.02
CA ARG A 133 -13.55 -1.67 -5.87
C ARG A 133 -12.87 -0.63 -5.00
N GLU A 134 -12.23 0.39 -5.57
CA GLU A 134 -11.64 1.51 -4.82
C GLU A 134 -12.70 2.26 -4.01
N ALA A 135 -13.85 2.57 -4.62
CA ALA A 135 -14.97 3.21 -3.94
C ALA A 135 -15.52 2.32 -2.80
N HIS A 136 -15.63 1.02 -3.04
CA HIS A 136 -16.07 0.06 -2.03
C HIS A 136 -15.08 -0.02 -0.86
N ILE A 137 -13.77 -0.02 -1.11
CA ILE A 137 -12.73 0.01 -0.07
C ILE A 137 -12.82 1.29 0.76
N LEU A 138 -13.00 2.46 0.11
CA LEU A 138 -13.19 3.73 0.82
C LEU A 138 -14.43 3.68 1.73
N ALA A 139 -15.56 3.16 1.23
CA ALA A 139 -16.78 3.01 2.01
C ALA A 139 -16.60 2.05 3.20
N LEU A 140 -15.86 0.95 3.03
CA LEU A 140 -15.53 0.04 4.12
C LEU A 140 -14.64 0.72 5.16
N ASN A 141 -13.62 1.47 4.74
CA ASN A 141 -12.74 2.20 5.65
C ASN A 141 -13.50 3.25 6.48
N GLU A 142 -14.43 3.97 5.85
CA GLU A 142 -15.29 4.92 6.56
C GLU A 142 -16.17 4.22 7.62
N ARG A 143 -16.76 3.07 7.27
CA ARG A 143 -17.54 2.25 8.22
C ARG A 143 -16.66 1.73 9.36
N THR A 144 -15.45 1.26 9.07
CA THR A 144 -14.51 0.79 10.09
C THR A 144 -14.16 1.92 11.04
N PHE A 145 -13.84 3.11 10.53
CA PHE A 145 -13.56 4.28 11.37
C PHE A 145 -14.75 4.68 12.26
N ALA A 146 -15.96 4.65 11.71
CA ALA A 146 -17.17 4.92 12.48
C ALA A 146 -17.40 3.88 13.61
N LEU A 147 -17.13 2.60 13.32
CA LEU A 147 -17.23 1.53 14.31
C LEU A 147 -16.14 1.64 15.39
N GLU A 148 -14.89 1.97 15.03
CA GLU A 148 -13.80 2.22 15.98
C GLU A 148 -14.15 3.36 16.93
N ARG A 149 -14.72 4.45 16.39
CA ARG A 149 -15.21 5.56 17.20
C ARG A 149 -16.32 5.13 18.15
N ALA A 150 -17.32 4.41 17.66
CA ALA A 150 -18.43 3.93 18.48
C ALA A 150 -17.97 2.95 19.58
N LEU A 151 -17.01 2.07 19.26
CA LEU A 151 -16.38 1.17 20.21
C LEU A 151 -15.63 1.96 21.30
N GLY A 152 -14.84 2.95 20.92
CA GLY A 152 -14.15 3.83 21.88
C GLY A 152 -15.09 4.60 22.78
N GLU A 153 -16.21 5.11 22.25
CA GLU A 153 -17.26 5.75 23.04
C GLU A 153 -17.91 4.75 24.01
N GLN A 154 -18.20 3.52 23.56
CA GLN A 154 -18.75 2.45 24.40
C GLN A 154 -17.79 2.05 25.52
N GLU A 155 -16.51 1.81 25.22
CA GLU A 155 -15.48 1.50 26.22
C GLU A 155 -15.31 2.64 27.24
N GLY A 156 -15.37 3.89 26.78
CA GLY A 156 -15.38 5.05 27.67
C GLY A 156 -16.57 5.03 28.64
N THR A 157 -17.77 4.75 28.13
CA THR A 157 -18.98 4.65 28.97
C THR A 157 -18.93 3.48 29.94
N SER A 158 -18.48 2.29 29.51
CA SER A 158 -18.37 1.12 30.39
C SER A 158 -17.32 1.33 31.48
N THR A 159 -16.18 1.93 31.14
CA THR A 159 -15.13 2.25 32.12
C THR A 159 -15.62 3.27 33.15
N THR A 160 -16.38 4.26 32.72
CA THR A 160 -16.98 5.26 33.62
C THR A 160 -18.03 4.62 34.53
N GLN A 161 -18.89 3.76 33.98
CA GLN A 161 -19.89 3.03 34.78
C GLN A 161 -19.24 2.08 35.79
N ALA A 162 -18.19 1.34 35.39
CA ALA A 162 -17.43 0.46 36.29
C ALA A 162 -16.84 1.25 37.46
N ARG A 163 -16.20 2.40 37.20
CA ARG A 163 -15.63 3.26 38.24
C ARG A 163 -16.69 3.83 39.18
N VAL A 164 -17.86 4.18 38.65
CA VAL A 164 -19.00 4.64 39.48
C VAL A 164 -19.47 3.52 40.41
N LEU A 165 -19.57 2.28 39.91
CA LEU A 165 -19.94 1.12 40.72
C LEU A 165 -18.89 0.81 41.80
N GLU A 166 -17.60 0.82 41.45
CA GLU A 166 -16.51 0.68 42.43
C GLU A 166 -16.59 1.75 43.51
N TRP A 167 -16.87 3.00 43.13
CA TRP A 167 -17.06 4.09 44.08
C TRP A 167 -18.23 3.82 45.04
N PHE A 168 -19.39 3.38 44.54
CA PHE A 168 -20.52 3.00 45.40
C PHE A 168 -20.17 1.85 46.34
N GLN A 169 -19.50 0.81 45.87
CA GLN A 169 -19.04 -0.31 46.71
C GLN A 169 -18.06 0.16 47.79
N SER A 170 -17.13 1.06 47.44
CA SER A 170 -16.20 1.65 48.41
C SER A 170 -16.93 2.48 49.48
N GLN A 171 -18.00 3.20 49.13
CA GLN A 171 -18.81 3.96 50.10
C GLN A 171 -19.49 3.03 51.10
N GLU A 172 -20.01 1.89 50.64
CA GLU A 172 -20.58 0.88 51.53
C GLU A 172 -19.52 0.25 52.43
N ALA A 173 -18.34 -0.07 51.89
CA ALA A 173 -17.22 -0.59 52.68
C ALA A 173 -16.74 0.41 53.74
N ILE A 174 -16.65 1.71 53.41
CA ILE A 174 -16.29 2.77 54.35
C ILE A 174 -17.36 2.93 55.44
N ARG A 175 -18.64 2.86 55.08
CA ARG A 175 -19.74 2.91 56.07
C ARG A 175 -19.67 1.72 57.01
N GLU A 176 -19.48 0.52 56.49
CA GLU A 176 -19.38 -0.69 57.31
C GLU A 176 -18.14 -0.67 58.21
N GLN A 177 -16.99 -0.21 57.71
CA GLN A 177 -15.80 0.04 58.55
C GLN A 177 -16.07 1.07 59.65
N SER A 178 -16.69 2.20 59.30
CA SER A 178 -17.03 3.22 60.30
C SER A 178 -17.99 2.69 61.36
N ARG A 179 -18.94 1.84 60.97
CA ARG A 179 -19.87 1.18 61.87
C ARG A 179 -19.15 0.22 62.79
N GLN A 180 -18.31 -0.67 62.26
CA GLN A 180 -17.50 -1.59 63.05
C GLN A 180 -16.56 -0.84 64.01
N GLU A 181 -15.93 0.24 63.57
CA GLU A 181 -15.12 1.09 64.44
C GLU A 181 -15.95 1.73 65.56
N THR A 182 -17.16 2.21 65.27
CA THR A 182 -18.04 2.77 66.31
C THR A 182 -18.53 1.70 67.28
N GLU A 183 -18.91 0.52 66.80
CA GLU A 183 -19.32 -0.61 67.63
C GLU A 183 -18.16 -1.08 68.51
N GLN A 184 -16.95 -1.14 67.97
CA GLN A 184 -15.73 -1.50 68.71
C GLN A 184 -15.33 -0.42 69.72
N LYS A 185 -15.48 0.87 69.40
CA LYS A 185 -15.30 1.98 70.35
C LYS A 185 -16.34 1.96 71.47
N LEU A 186 -17.59 1.59 71.17
CA LEU A 186 -18.65 1.42 72.18
C LEU A 186 -18.42 0.20 73.07
N LEU A 187 -17.88 -0.89 72.53
CA LEU A 187 -17.49 -2.09 73.29
C LEU A 187 -16.25 -1.87 74.16
N ASN A 188 -15.30 -1.06 73.70
CA ASN A 188 -14.08 -0.71 74.45
C ASN A 188 -14.26 0.49 75.39
N ALA A 189 -15.37 1.23 75.27
CA ALA A 189 -15.78 2.20 76.26
C ALA A 189 -16.28 1.46 77.51
N ALA A 190 -15.36 1.13 78.43
CA ALA A 190 -15.73 1.00 79.83
C ALA A 190 -16.48 2.28 80.27
N PRO A 191 -17.39 2.22 81.27
CA PRO A 191 -18.19 3.37 81.65
C PRO A 191 -17.29 4.41 82.33
N GLU A 192 -16.60 5.24 81.54
CA GLU A 192 -16.00 6.47 82.01
C GLU A 192 -17.04 7.57 82.00
N GLU A 193 -17.12 8.27 83.13
CA GLU A 193 -18.06 9.35 83.37
C GLU A 193 -17.99 10.41 82.26
N VAL A 194 -19.12 10.58 81.57
CA VAL A 194 -19.30 11.60 80.53
C VAL A 194 -19.14 12.99 81.14
N LYS A 195 -17.93 13.56 81.07
CA LYS A 195 -17.77 15.02 81.14
C LYS A 195 -18.34 15.61 79.86
N LYS A 196 -19.59 16.05 79.93
CA LYS A 196 -20.24 16.88 78.90
C LYS A 196 -19.43 18.16 78.70
N VAL A 197 -18.53 18.16 77.72
CA VAL A 197 -17.99 19.40 77.13
C VAL A 197 -18.69 19.59 75.79
N GLY A 198 -19.95 20.00 75.86
CA GLY A 198 -20.71 20.42 74.68
C GLY A 198 -20.32 21.85 74.32
N PHE A 199 -19.52 22.02 73.27
CA PHE A 199 -19.34 23.34 72.65
C PHE A 199 -20.61 23.64 71.82
N PRO A 200 -21.41 24.66 72.20
CA PRO A 200 -22.77 24.85 71.70
C PRO A 200 -22.86 25.28 70.22
N TRP A 201 -21.74 25.55 69.55
CA TRP A 201 -21.70 26.06 68.18
C TRP A 201 -21.24 25.04 67.14
N SER A 202 -20.91 23.81 67.56
CA SER A 202 -20.47 22.75 66.64
C SER A 202 -21.53 22.40 65.58
N ALA A 203 -22.80 22.29 66.00
CA ALA A 203 -23.92 22.08 65.07
C ALA A 203 -24.16 23.30 64.15
N ALA A 204 -23.95 24.53 64.65
CA ALA A 204 -24.13 25.74 63.87
C ALA A 204 -23.04 25.92 62.80
N LEU A 205 -21.79 25.57 63.11
CA LEU A 205 -20.67 25.59 62.17
C LEU A 205 -20.82 24.55 61.06
N ALA A 206 -21.30 23.35 61.39
CA ALA A 206 -21.58 22.33 60.38
C ALA A 206 -22.71 22.78 59.43
N GLY A 207 -23.80 23.36 59.97
CA GLY A 207 -24.89 23.89 59.15
C GLY A 207 -24.47 25.05 58.25
N ALA A 208 -23.62 25.96 58.73
CA ALA A 208 -23.10 27.08 57.95
C ALA A 208 -22.19 26.61 56.80
N GLY A 209 -21.35 25.60 57.04
CA GLY A 209 -20.47 25.02 56.01
C GLY A 209 -21.24 24.36 54.86
N VAL A 210 -22.30 23.60 55.19
CA VAL A 210 -23.16 22.96 54.18
C VAL A 210 -23.92 24.01 53.35
N MET A 211 -24.43 25.07 54.00
CA MET A 211 -25.12 26.15 53.30
C MET A 211 -24.20 26.95 52.38
N MET A 212 -22.96 27.23 52.79
CA MET A 212 -21.96 27.87 51.92
C MET A 212 -21.60 27.02 50.71
N LEU A 213 -21.49 25.72 50.89
CA LEU A 213 -21.14 24.81 49.79
C LEU A 213 -22.29 24.68 48.79
N PHE A 214 -23.53 24.67 49.29
CA PHE A 214 -24.73 24.68 48.45
C PHE A 214 -24.90 25.99 47.67
N THR A 215 -24.63 27.15 48.28
CA THR A 215 -24.70 28.44 47.57
C THR A 215 -23.60 28.57 46.52
N LEU A 216 -22.39 28.06 46.77
CA LEU A 216 -21.30 28.03 45.79
C LEU A 216 -21.65 27.16 44.58
N ILE A 217 -22.28 26.00 44.79
CA ILE A 217 -22.77 25.14 43.69
C ILE A 217 -23.80 25.89 42.85
N LEU A 218 -24.77 26.56 43.48
CA LEU A 218 -25.81 27.31 42.76
C LEU A 218 -25.25 28.48 41.94
N ILE A 219 -24.20 29.14 42.42
CA ILE A 219 -23.47 30.17 41.65
C ILE A 219 -22.71 29.53 40.48
N SER A 220 -22.02 28.39 40.70
CA SER A 220 -21.25 27.73 39.64
C SER A 220 -22.12 27.14 38.54
N THR A 221 -23.36 26.73 38.86
CA THR A 221 -24.33 26.22 37.87
C THR A 221 -25.14 27.34 37.20
N GLY A 222 -24.85 28.61 37.50
CA GLY A 222 -25.52 29.77 36.88
C GLY A 222 -26.97 29.99 37.31
N ILE A 223 -27.41 29.36 38.40
CA ILE A 223 -28.77 29.48 38.93
C ILE A 223 -28.91 30.76 39.78
N LEU A 224 -27.82 31.18 40.45
CA LEU A 224 -27.70 32.49 41.07
C LEU A 224 -26.59 33.30 40.40
N SER A 225 -26.90 34.52 39.98
CA SER A 225 -25.90 35.53 39.61
C SER A 225 -25.40 36.23 40.88
N PRO A 226 -24.09 36.40 41.09
CA PRO A 226 -23.62 37.33 42.11
C PRO A 226 -24.08 38.74 41.72
N VAL A 227 -24.65 39.47 42.68
CA VAL A 227 -24.89 40.92 42.61
C VAL A 227 -23.68 41.61 43.23
#